data_AF-A0A5M4B7A9-F1
#
_entry.id   AF-A0A5M4B7A9-F1
#
_cell.length_a   1.000
_cell.length_b   1.000
_cell.length_c   1.000
_cell.angle_alpha   90.00
_cell.angle_beta   90.00
_cell.angle_gamma   90.00
#
_symmetry.space_group_name_H-M   'P 1'
#
loop_
_entity.id
_entity.type
_entity.pdbx_description
1 polymer ?
#
loop_
_entity_poly.entity_id
_entity_poly.type
_entity_poly.pdbx_seq_one_letter_code
_entity_poly.pdbx_strand_id
1 'polypeptide(L)'
;MARFLLYVNYIIINLIDMEKLVKIKNIYLTRLNNAQYLHFMIEVEKLVRTATLEKLQISEKLFQRLQENIKILTEKAYENRSEQQTKELLKLDKERDNIVRYVLANIRNERKSYIVKRKEAAESLYEATKNYKNVPSMGYKEESVAIRALLSDLAIEKNAKDITTLGLTATLEHLKTLNENFEEQLGDRTFVQSSKETGSTKKIRKETNLIYDEIALRAQSQSIAIPSEEATTFVTVLNKLIEDSLISSRSKQKPDSSE
;
A
#
# COMPACT_ATOMS: atom_id res chain seq x y z
N MET A 1 52.20 30.99 41.98
CA MET A 1 50.82 30.59 42.36
C MET A 1 49.80 30.78 41.23
N ALA A 2 49.74 31.94 40.55
CA ALA A 2 48.69 32.23 39.55
C ALA A 2 48.63 31.25 38.35
N ARG A 3 49.78 30.78 37.83
CA ARG A 3 49.82 29.78 36.74
C ARG A 3 49.34 28.39 37.15
N PHE A 4 49.46 28.02 38.43
CA PHE A 4 48.99 26.71 38.94
C PHE A 4 47.46 26.69 39.06
N LEU A 5 46.87 27.79 39.51
CA LEU A 5 45.41 27.96 39.57
C LEU A 5 44.74 27.97 38.19
N LEU A 6 45.38 28.56 37.17
CA LEU A 6 44.90 28.53 35.79
C LEU A 6 44.95 27.13 35.17
N TYR A 7 45.99 26.34 35.47
CA TYR A 7 46.13 24.98 34.96
C TYR A 7 45.15 24.01 35.63
N VAL A 8 44.92 24.17 36.94
CA VAL A 8 43.92 23.40 37.68
C VAL A 8 42.50 23.75 37.22
N ASN A 9 42.18 25.02 36.97
CA ASN A 9 40.89 25.40 36.38
C ASN A 9 40.72 24.89 34.95
N TYR A 10 41.77 24.90 34.13
CA TYR A 10 41.72 24.35 32.78
C TYR A 10 41.48 22.83 32.78
N ILE A 11 42.06 22.09 33.74
CA ILE A 11 41.83 20.65 33.91
C ILE A 11 40.41 20.38 34.45
N ILE A 12 39.91 21.16 35.42
CA ILE A 12 38.57 20.98 36.00
C ILE A 12 37.48 21.33 34.97
N ILE A 13 37.66 22.38 34.17
CA ILE A 13 36.69 22.76 33.12
C ILE A 13 36.64 21.71 32.01
N ASN A 14 37.78 21.15 31.60
CA ASN A 14 37.81 20.04 30.63
C ASN A 14 37.39 18.68 31.23
N LEU A 15 37.32 18.54 32.56
CA LEU A 15 36.74 17.37 33.23
C LEU A 15 35.20 17.43 33.31
N ILE A 16 34.59 18.60 33.02
CA ILE A 16 33.14 18.83 33.04
C ILE A 16 32.67 19.15 31.61
N ASP A 17 33.14 18.40 30.62
CA ASP A 17 32.30 18.17 29.44
C ASP A 17 31.17 17.23 29.88
N MET A 18 30.09 17.79 30.43
CA MET A 18 28.88 17.01 30.65
C MET A 18 28.39 16.56 29.28
N GLU A 19 28.59 15.28 28.95
CA GLU A 19 28.00 14.65 27.78
C GLU A 19 26.51 15.02 27.73
N LYS A 20 26.10 15.68 26.65
CA LYS A 20 24.73 16.14 26.47
C LYS A 20 23.81 14.92 26.38
N LEU A 21 23.10 14.63 27.47
CA LEU A 21 22.16 13.52 27.52
C LEU A 21 21.08 13.66 26.44
N VAL A 22 21.02 12.68 25.54
CA VAL A 22 20.00 12.61 24.49
C VAL A 22 18.84 11.76 25.00
N LYS A 23 17.64 12.36 25.06
CA LYS A 23 16.41 11.66 25.45
C LYS A 23 15.65 11.17 24.23
N ILE A 24 15.15 9.94 24.27
CA ILE A 24 14.23 9.39 23.27
C ILE A 24 12.93 10.21 23.28
N LYS A 25 12.54 10.67 22.09
CA LYS A 25 11.34 11.46 21.84
C LYS A 25 10.09 10.59 21.98
N ASN A 26 8.97 11.22 22.32
CA ASN A 26 7.70 10.52 22.39
C ASN A 26 7.13 10.31 20.97
N ILE A 27 6.57 9.14 20.70
CA ILE A 27 5.83 8.82 19.48
C ILE A 27 4.42 8.30 19.81
N TYR A 28 3.41 8.87 19.16
CA TYR A 28 2.04 8.37 19.25
C TYR A 28 1.83 7.23 18.25
N LEU A 29 2.27 6.01 18.59
CA LEU A 29 2.16 4.82 17.73
C LEU A 29 0.72 4.50 17.26
N THR A 30 -0.28 4.96 18.01
CA THR A 30 -1.70 4.84 17.66
C THR A 30 -2.12 5.69 16.47
N ARG A 31 -1.37 6.75 16.14
CA ARG A 31 -1.62 7.62 14.98
C ARG A 31 -1.04 7.09 13.67
N LEU A 32 -0.15 6.10 13.74
CA LEU A 32 0.43 5.48 12.55
C LEU A 32 -0.59 4.50 11.95
N ASN A 33 -0.84 4.63 10.63
CA ASN A 33 -1.60 3.61 9.91
C ASN A 33 -0.83 2.26 9.91
N ASN A 34 -1.48 1.16 9.50
CA ASN A 34 -0.86 -0.18 9.60
C ASN A 34 0.50 -0.28 8.87
N ALA A 35 0.65 0.35 7.70
CA ALA A 35 1.89 0.31 6.93
C ALA A 35 2.99 1.15 7.60
N GLN A 36 2.68 2.37 8.03
CA GLN A 36 3.62 3.24 8.75
C GLN A 36 4.08 2.59 10.06
N TYR A 37 3.15 1.98 10.79
CA TYR A 37 3.43 1.27 12.02
C TYR A 37 4.35 0.06 11.79
N LEU A 38 4.04 -0.76 10.78
CA LEU A 38 4.86 -1.93 10.45
C LEU A 38 6.27 -1.53 10.04
N HIS A 39 6.40 -0.52 9.18
CA HIS A 39 7.69 0.03 8.79
C HIS A 39 8.49 0.51 10.00
N PHE A 40 7.86 1.29 10.88
CA PHE A 40 8.50 1.76 12.11
C PHE A 40 9.02 0.59 12.97
N MET A 41 8.22 -0.47 13.15
CA MET A 41 8.64 -1.63 13.94
C MET A 41 9.75 -2.45 13.27
N ILE A 42 9.76 -2.56 11.94
CA ILE A 42 10.87 -3.18 11.18
C ILE A 42 12.16 -2.39 11.38
N GLU A 43 12.10 -1.05 11.32
CA GLU A 43 13.29 -0.23 11.55
C GLU A 43 13.77 -0.30 13.00
N VAL A 44 12.87 -0.36 13.99
CA VAL A 44 13.24 -0.63 15.39
C VAL A 44 13.94 -1.98 15.53
N GLU A 45 13.42 -3.03 14.89
CA GLU A 45 14.03 -4.38 14.92
C GLU A 45 15.46 -4.35 14.34
N LYS A 46 15.67 -3.69 13.21
CA LYS A 46 17.00 -3.48 12.61
C LYS A 46 17.93 -2.72 13.54
N LEU A 47 17.46 -1.64 14.16
CA LEU A 47 18.26 -0.86 15.10
C LEU A 47 18.72 -1.69 16.30
N VAL A 48 17.86 -2.56 16.84
CA VAL A 48 18.22 -3.47 17.93
C VAL A 48 19.31 -4.46 17.46
N ARG A 49 19.23 -4.99 16.24
CA ARG A 49 20.29 -5.86 15.69
C ARG A 49 21.62 -5.13 15.57
N THR A 50 21.62 -3.92 15.05
CA THR A 50 22.83 -3.11 14.86
C THR A 50 23.50 -2.79 16.19
N ALA A 51 22.72 -2.41 17.20
CA ALA A 51 23.25 -2.12 18.53
C ALA A 51 23.61 -3.37 19.34
N THR A 52 23.08 -4.53 18.96
CA THR A 52 23.12 -5.82 19.67
C THR A 52 22.28 -5.86 20.96
N LEU A 53 21.76 -7.06 21.27
CA LEU A 53 20.91 -7.29 22.45
C LEU A 53 21.63 -7.02 23.76
N GLU A 54 22.91 -7.39 23.85
CA GLU A 54 23.74 -7.25 25.05
C GLU A 54 23.92 -5.78 25.43
N LYS A 55 24.31 -4.94 24.46
CA LYS A 55 24.57 -3.51 24.69
C LYS A 55 23.32 -2.74 25.09
N LEU A 56 22.16 -3.21 24.65
CA LEU A 56 20.87 -2.63 25.02
C LEU A 56 20.22 -3.32 26.23
N GLN A 57 20.84 -4.38 26.78
CA GLN A 57 20.27 -5.22 27.85
C GLN A 57 18.86 -5.74 27.51
N ILE A 58 18.65 -6.14 26.26
CA ILE A 58 17.40 -6.70 25.75
C ILE A 58 17.48 -8.22 25.82
N SER A 59 16.46 -8.86 26.40
CA SER A 59 16.42 -10.32 26.43
C SER A 59 16.09 -10.91 25.05
N GLU A 60 16.70 -12.05 24.73
CA GLU A 60 16.41 -12.81 23.51
C GLU A 60 14.91 -13.08 23.34
N LYS A 61 14.22 -13.44 24.43
CA LYS A 61 12.77 -13.69 24.44
C LYS A 61 11.96 -12.47 24.01
N LEU A 62 12.32 -11.27 24.49
CA LEU A 62 11.62 -10.03 24.14
C LEU A 62 11.83 -9.71 22.65
N PHE A 63 13.04 -9.92 22.15
CA PHE A 63 13.38 -9.65 20.76
C PHE A 63 12.73 -10.64 19.79
N GLN A 64 12.71 -11.93 20.11
CA GLN A 64 11.96 -12.93 19.35
C GLN A 64 10.47 -12.58 19.27
N ARG A 65 9.89 -12.11 20.39
CA ARG A 65 8.49 -11.70 20.40
C ARG A 65 8.19 -10.49 19.51
N LEU A 66 9.12 -9.53 19.43
CA LEU A 66 9.04 -8.43 18.47
C LEU A 66 8.99 -8.96 17.03
N GLN A 67 9.89 -9.89 16.69
CA GLN A 67 9.99 -10.47 15.35
C GLN A 67 8.74 -11.27 14.95
N GLU A 68 8.24 -12.11 15.85
CA GLU A 68 6.98 -12.83 15.67
C GLU A 68 5.83 -11.87 15.38
N ASN A 69 5.74 -10.79 16.15
CA ASN A 69 4.70 -9.79 15.96
C ASN A 69 4.85 -9.03 14.63
N ILE A 70 6.07 -8.65 14.24
CA ILE A 70 6.35 -8.03 12.93
C ILE A 70 5.94 -8.96 11.79
N LYS A 71 6.27 -10.25 11.88
CA LYS A 71 5.86 -11.28 10.90
C LYS A 71 4.34 -11.33 10.79
N ILE A 72 3.64 -11.50 11.91
CA ILE A 72 2.17 -11.56 11.97
C ILE A 72 1.51 -10.28 11.43
N LEU A 73 2.10 -9.10 11.69
CA LEU A 73 1.59 -7.82 11.19
C LEU A 73 1.82 -7.65 9.68
N THR A 74 2.93 -8.17 9.17
CA THR A 74 3.26 -8.18 7.74
C THR A 74 2.24 -9.02 6.96
N GLU A 75 1.96 -10.23 7.44
CA GLU A 75 0.97 -11.13 6.83
C GLU A 75 -0.43 -10.50 6.77
N LYS A 76 -0.86 -9.82 7.84
CA LYS A 76 -2.15 -9.11 7.86
C LYS A 76 -2.20 -7.88 6.97
N ALA A 77 -1.07 -7.21 6.75
CA ALA A 77 -1.02 -6.10 5.82
C ALA A 77 -1.33 -6.59 4.39
N TYR A 78 -0.81 -7.76 4.00
CA TYR A 78 -1.13 -8.39 2.73
C TYR A 78 -2.59 -8.87 2.65
N GLU A 79 -3.15 -9.41 3.73
CA GLU A 79 -4.55 -9.84 3.77
C GLU A 79 -5.52 -8.67 3.51
N ASN A 80 -5.36 -7.54 4.21
CA ASN A 80 -6.23 -6.37 4.00
C ASN A 80 -6.14 -5.84 2.56
N ARG A 81 -4.94 -5.85 1.97
CA ARG A 81 -4.74 -5.47 0.57
C ARG A 81 -5.46 -6.44 -0.38
N SER A 82 -5.35 -7.74 -0.13
CA SER A 82 -6.04 -8.78 -0.92
C SER A 82 -7.56 -8.63 -0.90
N GLU A 83 -8.15 -8.32 0.27
CA GLU A 83 -9.59 -8.08 0.40
C GLU A 83 -10.05 -6.82 -0.36
N GLN A 84 -9.28 -5.74 -0.27
CA GLN A 84 -9.55 -4.50 -1.01
C GLN A 84 -9.47 -4.74 -2.52
N GLN A 85 -8.39 -5.36 -3.00
CA GLN A 85 -8.22 -5.75 -4.40
C GLN A 85 -9.35 -6.67 -4.89
N THR A 86 -9.82 -7.60 -4.05
CA THR A 86 -10.96 -8.46 -4.40
C THR A 86 -12.25 -7.67 -4.61
N LYS A 87 -12.52 -6.68 -3.75
CA LYS A 87 -13.70 -5.81 -3.90
C LYS A 87 -13.62 -4.92 -5.12
N GLU A 88 -12.44 -4.38 -5.42
CA GLU A 88 -12.20 -3.54 -6.60
C GLU A 88 -12.33 -4.34 -7.90
N LEU A 89 -11.72 -5.53 -7.96
CA LEU A 89 -11.86 -6.44 -9.10
C LEU A 89 -13.32 -6.80 -9.37
N LEU A 90 -14.11 -7.12 -8.34
CA LEU A 90 -15.54 -7.42 -8.50
C LEU A 90 -16.35 -6.22 -9.04
N LYS A 91 -15.96 -4.99 -8.70
CA LYS A 91 -16.61 -3.79 -9.22
C LYS A 91 -16.27 -3.58 -10.70
N LEU A 92 -14.98 -3.66 -11.04
CA LEU A 92 -14.51 -3.55 -12.43
C LEU A 92 -15.15 -4.61 -13.31
N ASP A 93 -15.17 -5.86 -12.83
CA ASP A 93 -15.82 -6.99 -13.49
C ASP A 93 -17.28 -6.67 -13.84
N LYS A 94 -18.06 -6.28 -12.83
CA LYS A 94 -19.46 -5.89 -13.00
C LYS A 94 -19.66 -4.72 -13.97
N GLU A 95 -18.73 -3.76 -14.01
CA GLU A 95 -18.81 -2.63 -14.92
C GLU A 95 -18.53 -3.04 -16.38
N ARG A 96 -17.50 -3.85 -16.63
CA ARG A 96 -17.21 -4.44 -17.95
C ARG A 96 -18.41 -5.22 -18.48
N ASP A 97 -18.94 -6.10 -17.63
CA ASP A 97 -20.18 -6.86 -17.82
C ASP A 97 -21.34 -5.99 -18.29
N ASN A 98 -21.60 -4.88 -17.58
CA ASN A 98 -22.70 -3.97 -17.87
C ASN A 98 -22.49 -3.25 -19.19
N ILE A 99 -21.27 -2.82 -19.50
CA ILE A 99 -20.99 -2.12 -20.75
C ILE A 99 -21.11 -3.06 -21.94
N VAL A 100 -20.61 -4.30 -21.84
CA VAL A 100 -20.80 -5.31 -22.90
C VAL A 100 -22.30 -5.57 -23.11
N ARG A 101 -23.08 -5.76 -22.04
CA ARG A 101 -24.55 -5.91 -22.15
C ARG A 101 -25.20 -4.69 -22.80
N TYR A 102 -24.80 -3.49 -22.42
CA TYR A 102 -25.30 -2.22 -22.96
C TYR A 102 -25.01 -2.10 -24.46
N VAL A 103 -23.77 -2.30 -24.90
CA VAL A 103 -23.37 -2.23 -26.31
C VAL A 103 -24.18 -3.21 -27.16
N LEU A 104 -24.24 -4.48 -26.74
CA LEU A 104 -24.97 -5.51 -27.48
C LEU A 104 -26.48 -5.24 -27.50
N ALA A 105 -27.05 -4.68 -26.43
CA ALA A 105 -28.45 -4.29 -26.37
C ALA A 105 -28.76 -3.08 -27.26
N ASN A 106 -27.88 -2.08 -27.29
CA ASN A 106 -28.01 -0.90 -28.14
C ASN A 106 -28.02 -1.31 -29.62
N ILE A 107 -27.06 -2.13 -30.05
CA ILE A 107 -27.01 -2.69 -31.41
C ILE A 107 -28.31 -3.45 -31.74
N ARG A 108 -28.79 -4.31 -30.84
CA ARG A 108 -30.05 -5.05 -31.04
C ARG A 108 -31.26 -4.12 -31.20
N ASN A 109 -31.33 -3.04 -30.43
CA ASN A 109 -32.45 -2.10 -30.44
C ASN A 109 -32.43 -1.20 -31.69
N GLU A 110 -31.26 -0.72 -32.10
CA GLU A 110 -31.11 0.18 -33.26
C GLU A 110 -31.49 -0.46 -34.60
N ARG A 111 -31.52 -1.80 -34.67
CA ARG A 111 -32.10 -2.54 -35.82
C ARG A 111 -33.59 -2.25 -36.07
N LYS A 112 -34.27 -1.67 -35.08
CA LYS A 112 -35.68 -1.25 -35.18
C LYS A 112 -35.82 0.27 -35.37
N SER A 113 -34.71 0.99 -35.56
CA SER A 113 -34.72 2.44 -35.74
C SER A 113 -35.48 2.82 -37.01
N TYR A 114 -36.27 3.90 -36.92
CA TYR A 114 -36.90 4.51 -38.11
C TYR A 114 -35.86 5.26 -38.97
N ILE A 115 -34.70 5.58 -38.39
CA ILE A 115 -33.59 6.23 -39.09
C ILE A 115 -32.82 5.15 -39.86
N VAL A 116 -33.01 5.12 -41.18
CA VAL A 116 -32.47 4.08 -42.08
C VAL A 116 -30.97 3.84 -41.86
N LYS A 117 -30.15 4.89 -41.81
CA LYS A 117 -28.70 4.77 -41.60
C LYS A 117 -28.33 4.07 -40.27
N ARG A 118 -29.08 4.35 -39.19
CA ARG A 118 -28.85 3.69 -37.89
C ARG A 118 -29.28 2.23 -37.94
N LYS A 119 -30.41 1.94 -38.59
CA LYS A 119 -30.89 0.58 -38.77
C LYS A 119 -29.89 -0.28 -39.56
N GLU A 120 -29.41 0.20 -40.70
CA GLU A 120 -28.43 -0.51 -41.55
C GLU A 120 -27.10 -0.74 -40.80
N ALA A 121 -26.59 0.29 -40.10
CA ALA A 121 -25.40 0.17 -39.26
C ALA A 121 -25.59 -0.88 -38.16
N ALA A 122 -26.75 -0.91 -37.51
CA ALA A 122 -27.06 -1.87 -36.47
C ALA A 122 -27.24 -3.31 -36.98
N GLU A 123 -27.79 -3.50 -38.18
CA GLU A 123 -27.88 -4.81 -38.84
C GLU A 123 -26.48 -5.36 -39.17
N SER A 124 -25.61 -4.51 -39.72
CA SER A 124 -24.20 -4.84 -39.98
C SER A 124 -23.45 -5.23 -38.69
N LEU A 125 -23.56 -4.40 -37.64
CA LEU A 125 -22.90 -4.65 -36.36
C LEU A 125 -23.45 -5.87 -35.61
N TYR A 126 -24.73 -6.21 -35.79
CA TYR A 126 -25.31 -7.39 -35.17
C TYR A 126 -24.65 -8.67 -35.69
N GLU A 127 -24.37 -8.75 -36.99
CA GLU A 127 -23.68 -9.90 -37.57
C GLU A 127 -22.26 -10.06 -37.03
N ALA A 128 -21.55 -8.94 -36.81
CA ALA A 128 -20.23 -8.94 -36.18
C ALA A 128 -20.27 -9.31 -34.69
N THR A 129 -21.36 -9.00 -33.99
CA THR A 129 -21.41 -9.08 -32.52
C THR A 129 -22.21 -10.25 -31.94
N LYS A 130 -22.99 -10.98 -32.76
CA LYS A 130 -23.91 -12.04 -32.31
C LYS A 130 -23.27 -13.16 -31.48
N ASN A 131 -22.00 -13.45 -31.69
CA ASN A 131 -21.26 -14.50 -30.97
C ASN A 131 -20.79 -14.06 -29.57
N TYR A 132 -20.81 -12.76 -29.27
CA TYR A 132 -20.32 -12.21 -27.99
C TYR A 132 -21.39 -12.16 -26.89
N LYS A 133 -22.58 -12.73 -27.11
CA LYS A 133 -23.71 -12.69 -26.16
C LYS A 133 -23.40 -13.25 -24.77
N ASN A 134 -22.44 -14.17 -24.67
CA ASN A 134 -22.09 -14.87 -23.43
C ASN A 134 -20.84 -14.29 -22.75
N VAL A 135 -20.20 -13.26 -23.32
CA VAL A 135 -19.01 -12.64 -22.73
C VAL A 135 -19.21 -12.28 -21.25
N PRO A 136 -20.33 -11.63 -20.85
CA PRO A 136 -20.58 -11.26 -19.45
C PRO A 136 -20.86 -12.43 -18.48
N SER A 137 -20.60 -13.66 -18.91
CA SER A 137 -20.77 -14.88 -18.10
C SER A 137 -19.54 -15.78 -18.13
N MET A 138 -18.49 -15.37 -18.85
CA MET A 138 -17.22 -16.08 -18.95
C MET A 138 -16.41 -15.91 -17.66
N GLY A 139 -15.42 -16.79 -17.46
CA GLY A 139 -14.44 -16.57 -16.39
C GLY A 139 -13.53 -15.37 -16.69
N TYR A 140 -13.03 -14.69 -15.67
CA TYR A 140 -12.25 -13.43 -15.78
C TYR A 140 -11.22 -13.35 -16.92
N LYS A 141 -10.41 -14.40 -17.09
CA LYS A 141 -9.38 -14.45 -18.15
C LYS A 141 -9.98 -14.62 -19.54
N GLU A 142 -10.98 -15.48 -19.66
CA GLU A 142 -11.68 -15.76 -20.91
C GLU A 142 -12.50 -14.55 -21.36
N GLU A 143 -13.21 -13.91 -20.42
CA GLU A 143 -13.93 -12.67 -20.66
C GLU A 143 -12.99 -11.57 -21.16
N SER A 144 -11.83 -11.38 -20.53
CA SER A 144 -10.88 -10.33 -20.93
C SER A 144 -10.35 -10.54 -22.36
N VAL A 145 -10.09 -11.80 -22.73
CA VAL A 145 -9.73 -12.18 -24.12
C VAL A 145 -10.90 -11.90 -25.07
N ALA A 146 -12.12 -12.26 -24.68
CA ALA A 146 -13.30 -12.07 -25.52
C ALA A 146 -13.67 -10.58 -25.69
N ILE A 147 -13.48 -9.74 -24.67
CA ILE A 147 -13.63 -8.28 -24.76
C ILE A 147 -12.60 -7.70 -25.73
N ARG A 148 -11.33 -8.13 -25.67
CA ARG A 148 -10.32 -7.71 -26.65
C ARG A 148 -10.69 -8.11 -28.07
N ALA A 149 -11.18 -9.33 -28.27
CA ALA A 149 -11.66 -9.79 -29.57
C ALA A 149 -12.86 -8.95 -30.07
N LEU A 150 -13.84 -8.69 -29.21
CA LEU A 150 -14.99 -7.82 -29.53
C LEU A 150 -14.54 -6.42 -29.96
N LEU A 151 -13.65 -5.79 -29.18
CA LEU A 151 -13.13 -4.46 -29.50
C LEU A 151 -12.35 -4.45 -30.81
N SER A 152 -11.57 -5.49 -31.09
CA SER A 152 -10.84 -5.66 -32.36
C SER A 152 -11.78 -5.79 -33.55
N ASP A 153 -12.82 -6.63 -33.44
CA ASP A 153 -13.81 -6.81 -34.51
C ASP A 153 -14.57 -5.51 -34.78
N LEU A 154 -14.89 -4.74 -33.75
CA LEU A 154 -15.59 -3.46 -33.87
C LEU A 154 -14.69 -2.33 -34.41
N ALA A 155 -13.37 -2.47 -34.32
CA ALA A 155 -12.40 -1.51 -34.83
C ALA A 155 -12.11 -1.67 -36.34
N ILE A 156 -12.56 -2.76 -36.97
CA ILE A 156 -12.46 -2.94 -38.43
C ILE A 156 -13.16 -1.76 -39.13
N GLU A 157 -12.54 -1.20 -40.17
CA GLU A 157 -12.95 0.08 -40.78
C GLU A 157 -14.47 0.18 -41.05
N LYS A 158 -15.07 -0.89 -41.58
CA LYS A 158 -16.51 -0.98 -41.82
C LYS A 158 -17.31 -0.80 -40.52
N ASN A 159 -16.98 -1.59 -39.50
CA ASN A 159 -17.68 -1.61 -38.22
C ASN A 159 -17.44 -0.30 -37.44
N ALA A 160 -16.25 0.30 -37.53
CA ALA A 160 -15.93 1.57 -36.87
C ALA A 160 -16.82 2.72 -37.37
N LYS A 161 -17.12 2.76 -38.68
CA LYS A 161 -18.07 3.72 -39.26
C LYS A 161 -19.49 3.50 -38.73
N ASP A 162 -19.92 2.25 -38.63
CA ASP A 162 -21.23 1.88 -38.08
C ASP A 162 -21.34 2.23 -36.58
N ILE A 163 -20.28 1.99 -35.80
CA ILE A 163 -20.19 2.36 -34.37
C ILE A 163 -20.32 3.87 -34.19
N THR A 164 -19.67 4.66 -35.05
CA THR A 164 -19.78 6.12 -35.04
C THR A 164 -21.20 6.56 -35.36
N THR A 165 -21.87 5.90 -36.32
CA THR A 165 -23.26 6.16 -36.70
C THR A 165 -24.23 5.90 -35.53
N LEU A 166 -23.97 4.89 -34.71
CA LEU A 166 -24.78 4.60 -33.52
C LEU A 166 -24.41 5.45 -32.30
N GLY A 167 -23.25 6.11 -32.31
CA GLY A 167 -22.76 6.94 -31.21
C GLY A 167 -22.14 6.13 -30.07
N LEU A 168 -21.52 4.98 -30.38
CA LEU A 168 -20.98 4.04 -29.38
C LEU A 168 -19.47 4.18 -29.14
N THR A 169 -18.78 5.08 -29.84
CA THR A 169 -17.31 5.21 -29.80
C THR A 169 -16.77 5.39 -28.38
N ALA A 170 -17.26 6.39 -27.64
CA ALA A 170 -16.81 6.65 -26.27
C ALA A 170 -17.11 5.48 -25.32
N THR A 171 -18.20 4.74 -25.56
CA THR A 171 -18.54 3.56 -24.77
C THR A 171 -17.52 2.43 -24.97
N LEU A 172 -17.04 2.22 -26.21
CA LEU A 172 -16.03 1.21 -26.50
C LEU A 172 -14.64 1.59 -25.99
N GLU A 173 -14.30 2.88 -26.04
CA GLU A 173 -13.07 3.39 -25.42
C GLU A 173 -13.07 3.16 -23.91
N HIS A 174 -14.19 3.47 -23.23
CA HIS A 174 -14.33 3.20 -21.80
C HIS A 174 -14.24 1.70 -21.49
N LEU A 175 -14.88 0.84 -22.29
CA LEU A 175 -14.77 -0.62 -22.13
C LEU A 175 -13.32 -1.10 -22.25
N LYS A 176 -12.56 -0.56 -23.21
CA LYS A 176 -11.14 -0.87 -23.40
C LYS A 176 -10.34 -0.53 -22.15
N THR A 177 -10.48 0.70 -21.64
CA THR A 177 -9.78 1.15 -20.43
C THR A 177 -10.13 0.30 -19.21
N LEU A 178 -11.41 -0.06 -19.03
CA LEU A 178 -11.81 -0.93 -17.93
C LEU A 178 -11.22 -2.34 -18.04
N ASN A 179 -11.14 -2.89 -19.25
CA ASN A 179 -10.56 -4.21 -19.46
C ASN A 179 -9.05 -4.23 -19.18
N GLU A 180 -8.33 -3.20 -19.62
CA GLU A 180 -6.89 -3.05 -19.34
C GLU A 180 -6.63 -2.93 -17.83
N ASN A 181 -7.38 -2.09 -17.12
CA ASN A 181 -7.28 -1.94 -15.66
C ASN A 181 -7.62 -3.25 -14.93
N PHE A 182 -8.63 -3.99 -15.40
CA PHE A 182 -8.97 -5.28 -14.82
C PHE A 182 -7.85 -6.31 -14.99
N GLU A 183 -7.26 -6.43 -16.19
CA GLU A 183 -6.14 -7.36 -16.45
C GLU A 183 -4.93 -7.03 -15.56
N GLU A 184 -4.62 -5.74 -15.34
CA GLU A 184 -3.57 -5.28 -14.43
C GLU A 184 -3.85 -5.70 -12.98
N GLN A 185 -5.03 -5.38 -12.45
CA GLN A 185 -5.39 -5.71 -11.06
C GLN A 185 -5.48 -7.22 -10.80
N LEU A 186 -5.90 -8.01 -11.79
CA LEU A 186 -5.98 -9.47 -11.66
C LEU A 186 -4.59 -10.09 -11.55
N GLY A 187 -3.60 -9.55 -12.26
CA GLY A 187 -2.19 -9.91 -12.13
C GLY A 187 -1.67 -9.66 -10.71
N ASP A 188 -1.87 -8.44 -10.22
CA ASP A 188 -1.45 -8.01 -8.87
C ASP A 188 -2.05 -8.88 -7.75
N ARG A 189 -3.34 -9.22 -7.84
CA ARG A 189 -4.00 -10.08 -6.85
C ARG A 189 -3.39 -11.47 -6.80
N THR A 190 -3.07 -12.05 -7.96
CA THR A 190 -2.50 -13.40 -8.06
C THR A 190 -1.16 -13.48 -7.32
N PHE A 191 -0.35 -12.43 -7.40
CA PHE A 191 0.88 -12.30 -6.63
C PHE A 191 0.61 -12.26 -5.11
N VAL A 192 -0.31 -11.42 -4.64
CA VAL A 192 -0.61 -11.26 -3.20
C VAL A 192 -1.16 -12.55 -2.57
N GLN A 193 -2.00 -13.30 -3.28
CA GLN A 193 -2.67 -14.50 -2.73
C GLN A 193 -1.71 -15.68 -2.46
N SER A 194 -0.50 -15.66 -3.04
CA SER A 194 0.52 -16.70 -2.84
C SER A 194 1.20 -16.66 -1.46
N SER A 195 0.93 -15.66 -0.61
CA SER A 195 1.76 -15.32 0.57
C SER A 195 1.03 -15.36 1.94
N LYS A 196 0.03 -16.24 2.19
CA LYS A 196 -0.96 -16.07 3.30
C LYS A 196 -0.89 -17.07 4.49
N GLU A 197 -0.76 -16.56 5.74
CA GLU A 197 -1.09 -17.18 7.07
C GLU A 197 -1.65 -16.07 8.03
N THR A 198 -2.44 -16.35 9.11
CA THR A 198 -3.32 -15.32 9.76
C THR A 198 -3.45 -15.27 11.31
N GLY A 199 -3.83 -14.08 11.84
CA GLY A 199 -4.23 -13.75 13.24
C GLY A 199 -4.91 -12.34 13.39
N SER A 200 -5.22 -11.79 14.59
CA SER A 200 -5.90 -10.46 14.76
C SER A 200 -4.99 -9.21 14.93
N THR A 201 -5.03 -8.20 14.04
CA THR A 201 -4.06 -7.06 13.96
C THR A 201 -4.02 -6.19 15.22
N LYS A 202 -5.19 -5.80 15.74
CA LYS A 202 -5.30 -4.83 16.86
C LYS A 202 -4.66 -5.37 18.15
N LYS A 203 -4.86 -6.66 18.43
CA LYS A 203 -4.25 -7.34 19.59
C LYS A 203 -2.73 -7.33 19.48
N ILE A 204 -2.21 -7.71 18.31
CA ILE A 204 -0.76 -7.78 18.06
C ILE A 204 -0.12 -6.39 18.12
N ARG A 205 -0.75 -5.33 17.60
CA ARG A 205 -0.24 -3.96 17.76
C ARG A 205 -0.15 -3.53 19.22
N LYS A 206 -1.16 -3.83 20.05
CA LYS A 206 -1.10 -3.51 21.49
C LYS A 206 0.06 -4.21 22.18
N GLU A 207 0.25 -5.49 21.91
CA GLU A 207 1.37 -6.26 22.45
C GLU A 207 2.73 -5.72 21.97
N THR A 208 2.84 -5.41 20.69
CA THR A 208 4.07 -4.87 20.09
C THR A 208 4.42 -3.49 20.62
N ASN A 209 3.42 -2.64 20.93
CA ASN A 209 3.66 -1.35 21.58
C ASN A 209 4.36 -1.53 22.94
N LEU A 210 3.89 -2.48 23.76
CA LEU A 210 4.51 -2.76 25.07
C LEU A 210 5.96 -3.22 24.93
N ILE A 211 6.24 -4.04 23.92
CA ILE A 211 7.59 -4.50 23.60
C ILE A 211 8.48 -3.34 23.16
N TYR A 212 7.97 -2.46 22.29
CA TYR A 212 8.68 -1.24 21.88
C TYR A 212 8.99 -0.33 23.07
N ASP A 213 8.01 -0.09 23.95
CA ASP A 213 8.19 0.76 25.13
C ASP A 213 9.29 0.20 26.05
N GLU A 214 9.32 -1.13 26.25
CA GLU A 214 10.38 -1.78 27.03
C GLU A 214 11.77 -1.65 26.35
N ILE A 215 11.86 -1.88 25.04
CA ILE A 215 13.10 -1.73 24.26
C ILE A 215 13.63 -0.29 24.36
N ALA A 216 12.77 0.70 24.14
CA ALA A 216 13.13 2.11 24.20
C ALA A 216 13.60 2.50 25.62
N LEU A 217 12.90 2.03 26.66
CA LEU A 217 13.28 2.30 28.05
C LEU A 217 14.64 1.68 28.40
N ARG A 218 14.89 0.42 28.01
CA ARG A 218 16.17 -0.25 28.24
C ARG A 218 17.31 0.44 27.52
N ALA A 219 17.13 0.77 26.23
CA ALA A 219 18.13 1.48 25.43
C ALA A 219 18.44 2.87 26.00
N GLN A 220 17.41 3.64 26.40
CA GLN A 220 17.60 4.93 27.08
C GLN A 220 18.40 4.76 28.37
N SER A 221 18.05 3.76 29.17
CA SER A 221 18.69 3.50 30.46
C SER A 221 20.16 3.12 30.28
N GLN A 222 20.46 2.26 29.31
CA GLN A 222 21.85 1.88 28.99
C GLN A 222 22.66 3.05 28.47
N SER A 223 22.11 3.84 27.54
CA SER A 223 22.80 5.02 27.02
C SER A 223 23.17 6.05 28.09
N ILE A 224 22.46 6.08 29.24
CA ILE A 224 22.75 6.99 30.35
C ILE A 224 23.62 6.33 31.42
N ALA A 225 23.27 5.11 31.84
CA ALA A 225 23.88 4.46 32.99
C ALA A 225 25.25 3.86 32.66
N ILE A 226 25.40 3.32 31.44
CA ILE A 226 26.64 2.71 30.94
C ILE A 226 26.80 3.12 29.47
N PRO A 227 27.22 4.37 29.20
CA PRO A 227 27.33 4.89 27.85
C PRO A 227 28.19 3.98 26.96
N SER A 228 27.66 3.67 25.79
CA SER A 228 28.35 2.94 24.73
C SER A 228 28.03 3.59 23.39
N GLU A 229 28.91 3.44 22.41
CA GLU A 229 28.69 3.98 21.07
C GLU A 229 27.40 3.41 20.47
N GLU A 230 27.15 2.12 20.70
CA GLU A 230 25.98 1.41 20.21
C GLU A 230 24.68 1.93 20.82
N ALA A 231 24.61 2.10 22.15
CA ALA A 231 23.41 2.61 22.81
C ALA A 231 23.15 4.08 22.47
N THR A 232 24.20 4.90 22.37
CA THR A 232 24.10 6.33 22.00
C THR A 232 23.65 6.49 20.55
N THR A 233 24.18 5.68 19.65
CA THR A 233 23.77 5.63 18.24
C THR A 233 22.33 5.17 18.12
N PHE A 234 21.92 4.13 18.86
CA PHE A 234 20.54 3.66 18.88
C PHE A 234 19.57 4.79 19.24
N VAL A 235 19.81 5.50 20.35
CA VAL A 235 18.95 6.62 20.79
C VAL A 235 18.88 7.72 19.74
N THR A 236 20.02 8.07 19.14
CA THR A 236 20.10 9.13 18.13
C THR A 236 19.33 8.75 16.86
N VAL A 237 19.52 7.54 16.35
CA VAL A 237 18.85 7.08 15.13
C VAL A 237 17.37 6.82 15.38
N LEU A 238 16.99 6.28 16.54
CA LEU A 238 15.58 6.13 16.91
C LEU A 238 14.86 7.48 16.97
N ASN A 239 15.50 8.52 17.49
CA ASN A 239 14.93 9.87 17.50
C ASN A 239 14.68 10.40 16.09
N LYS A 240 15.62 10.18 15.17
CA LYS A 240 15.45 10.52 13.75
C LYS A 240 14.28 9.74 13.13
N LEU A 241 14.21 8.42 13.36
CA LEU A 241 13.11 7.59 12.89
C LEU A 241 11.74 8.07 13.39
N ILE A 242 11.66 8.52 14.65
CA ILE A 242 10.44 9.08 15.24
C ILE A 242 10.06 10.39 14.52
N GLU A 243 11.01 11.28 14.28
CA GLU A 243 10.77 12.53 13.55
C GLU A 243 10.25 12.27 12.14
N ASP A 244 10.90 11.39 11.39
CA ASP A 244 10.52 11.04 10.02
C ASP A 244 9.10 10.43 10.00
N SER A 245 8.78 9.60 10.99
CA SER A 245 7.44 9.00 11.14
C SER A 245 6.36 10.03 11.49
N LEU A 246 6.69 11.06 12.27
CA LEU A 246 5.78 12.16 12.59
C LEU A 246 5.56 13.09 11.38
N ILE A 247 6.57 13.30 10.54
CA ILE A 247 6.45 14.08 9.30
C ILE A 247 5.59 13.33 8.28
N SER A 248 5.87 12.05 8.06
CA SER A 248 5.13 11.18 7.13
C SER A 248 3.66 11.00 7.49
N SER A 249 3.33 10.99 8.79
CA SER A 249 1.93 10.93 9.26
C SER A 249 1.16 12.24 9.05
N ARG A 250 1.84 13.41 9.03
CA ARG A 250 1.22 14.72 8.78
C ARG A 250 1.05 15.04 7.30
N SER A 251 2.00 14.64 6.44
CA SER A 251 1.97 14.97 5.00
C SER A 251 0.83 14.29 4.24
N LYS A 252 0.36 13.12 4.69
CA LYS A 252 -0.81 12.41 4.12
C LYS A 252 -2.15 12.79 4.77
N GLN A 253 -2.15 13.69 5.76
CA GLN A 253 -3.36 14.17 6.44
C GLN A 253 -3.87 15.51 5.90
N LYS A 254 -3.20 16.15 4.93
CA LYS A 254 -3.84 17.23 4.17
C LYS A 254 -4.80 16.59 3.16
N PRO A 255 -6.13 16.69 3.32
CA PRO A 255 -6.98 16.67 2.14
C PRO A 255 -6.63 17.92 1.35
N ASP A 256 -6.50 17.75 0.04
CA ASP A 256 -6.55 18.85 -0.89
C ASP A 256 -7.80 19.67 -0.56
N SER A 257 -7.57 20.86 -0.01
CA SER A 257 -8.59 21.84 0.33
C SER A 257 -8.09 23.15 -0.24
N SER A 258 -9.01 23.83 -0.92
CA SER A 258 -8.87 24.98 -1.84
C SER A 258 -8.16 24.66 -3.16
N GLU A 259 -8.73 24.87 -4.34
CA GLU A 259 -9.97 25.53 -4.82
C GLU A 259 -10.12 25.15 -6.30
#